data_AF-A0A2L2Z449-F1
#
_entry.id   AF-A0A2L2Z449-F1
#
_cell.length_a   1.000
_cell.length_b   1.000
_cell.length_c   1.000
_cell.angle_alpha   90.00
_cell.angle_beta   90.00
_cell.angle_gamma   90.00
#
_symmetry.space_group_name_H-M   'P 1'
#
loop_
_entity.id
_entity.type
_entity.pdbx_description
1 polymer ?
#
loop_
_entity_poly.entity_id
_entity_poly.type
_entity_poly.pdbx_seq_one_letter_code
_entity_poly.pdbx_strand_id
1 'polypeptide(L)'
;GCFGPEIYICANGCKSCEKAIVHAFDPNIVEQCLKGDEPCPESYYLEYIGHQEEGSLKSLTGKSVCRKCHHQCKNCTAYGIHYSICKCLHYIS
;
A
#
# COMPACT_ATOMS: atom_id res chain seq x y z
N GLY A 1 4.30 -9.54 13.50
CA GLY A 1 4.20 -10.80 12.73
C GLY A 1 2.84 -11.42 12.93
N CYS A 2 2.40 -12.23 11.98
CA CYS A 2 1.12 -12.93 12.02
C CYS A 2 1.22 -14.23 12.80
N PHE A 3 0.22 -14.56 13.62
CA PHE A 3 0.22 -15.77 14.45
C PHE A 3 -0.55 -16.95 13.81
N GLY A 4 -1.15 -16.75 12.63
CA GLY A 4 -1.96 -17.77 11.96
C GLY A 4 -1.84 -17.72 10.42
N PRO A 5 -2.49 -18.66 9.72
CA PRO A 5 -2.49 -18.73 8.25
C PRO A 5 -3.29 -17.59 7.59
N GLU A 6 -4.04 -16.82 8.38
CA GLU A 6 -4.80 -15.68 7.88
C GLU A 6 -3.88 -14.48 7.64
N ILE A 7 -3.96 -13.95 6.41
CA ILE A 7 -3.19 -12.81 5.89
C ILE A 7 -3.82 -11.45 6.21
N TYR A 8 -4.86 -11.43 7.04
CA TYR A 8 -5.62 -10.22 7.39
C TYR A 8 -5.31 -9.75 8.81
N ILE A 9 -5.40 -8.44 9.05
CA ILE A 9 -5.37 -7.88 10.41
C ILE A 9 -6.74 -8.11 11.05
N CYS A 10 -6.87 -9.21 11.78
CA CYS A 10 -8.04 -9.53 12.59
C CYS A 10 -7.58 -10.00 13.98
N ALA A 11 -8.51 -10.07 14.95
CA ALA A 11 -8.18 -10.49 16.32
C ALA A 11 -7.49 -11.86 16.39
N ASN A 12 -7.72 -12.73 15.40
CA ASN A 12 -7.14 -14.07 15.28
C ASN A 12 -6.06 -14.20 14.17
N GLY A 13 -5.65 -13.08 13.55
CA GLY A 13 -4.75 -13.05 12.40
C GLY A 13 -3.44 -12.30 12.66
N CYS A 14 -3.13 -11.31 11.81
CA CYS A 14 -1.89 -10.54 11.90
C CYS A 14 -1.96 -9.42 12.94
N LYS A 15 -1.12 -9.47 14.01
CA LYS A 15 -0.93 -8.30 14.90
C LYS A 15 -0.24 -7.13 14.21
N SER A 16 0.62 -7.43 13.25
CA SER A 16 1.34 -6.43 12.46
C SER A 16 1.87 -7.06 11.17
N CYS A 17 1.73 -6.37 10.04
CA CYS A 17 2.40 -6.76 8.79
C CYS A 17 3.82 -6.18 8.72
N GLU A 18 4.70 -6.82 7.96
CA GLU A 18 5.98 -6.24 7.49
C GLU A 18 5.75 -5.33 6.27
N LYS A 19 4.87 -5.78 5.38
CA LYS A 19 4.37 -5.06 4.22
C LYS A 19 2.86 -5.25 4.13
N ALA A 20 2.12 -4.26 3.62
CA ALA A 20 0.67 -4.34 3.57
C ALA A 20 0.08 -3.61 2.36
N ILE A 21 -0.98 -4.14 1.79
CA ILE A 21 -1.88 -3.39 0.91
C ILE A 21 -2.80 -2.56 1.79
N VAL A 22 -2.88 -1.27 1.51
CA VAL A 22 -3.75 -0.34 2.22
C VAL A 22 -4.88 0.14 1.30
N HIS A 23 -6.03 0.42 1.91
CA HIS A 23 -7.22 0.82 1.18
C HIS A 23 -7.00 2.14 0.41
N ALA A 24 -7.58 2.21 -0.79
CA ALA A 24 -7.32 3.28 -1.74
C ALA A 24 -7.75 4.67 -1.25
N PHE A 25 -8.86 4.73 -0.50
CA PHE A 25 -9.42 5.99 0.03
C PHE A 25 -9.03 6.25 1.49
N ASP A 26 -8.63 5.19 2.20
CA ASP A 26 -8.25 5.28 3.60
C ASP A 26 -6.99 4.43 3.84
N PRO A 27 -5.79 5.02 3.71
CA PRO A 27 -4.53 4.28 3.80
C PRO A 27 -4.26 3.74 5.23
N ASN A 28 -5.12 4.05 6.18
CA ASN A 28 -5.05 3.56 7.56
C ASN A 28 -5.71 2.19 7.72
N ILE A 29 -6.52 1.79 6.73
CA ILE A 29 -7.15 0.48 6.68
C ILE A 29 -6.21 -0.43 5.90
N VAL A 30 -5.64 -1.41 6.60
CA VAL A 30 -4.90 -2.50 5.97
C VAL A 30 -5.90 -3.50 5.40
N GLU A 31 -5.90 -3.65 4.07
CA GLU A 31 -6.74 -4.63 3.38
C GLU A 31 -6.11 -6.03 3.41
N GLN A 32 -4.78 -6.11 3.25
CA GLN A 32 -4.08 -7.38 3.15
C GLN A 32 -2.64 -7.25 3.61
N CYS A 33 -2.15 -8.16 4.46
CA CYS A 33 -0.71 -8.27 4.74
C CYS A 33 0.01 -9.00 3.61
N LEU A 34 1.19 -8.51 3.26
CA LEU A 34 2.13 -9.15 2.35
C LEU A 34 3.41 -9.51 3.11
N LYS A 35 4.15 -10.50 2.60
CA LYS A 35 5.51 -10.78 3.08
C LYS A 35 6.45 -9.64 2.65
N GLY A 36 7.52 -9.39 3.41
CA GLY A 36 8.47 -8.31 3.09
C GLY A 36 9.01 -8.36 1.65
N ASP A 37 9.37 -9.57 1.20
CA ASP A 37 9.95 -9.82 -0.13
C ASP A 37 8.90 -9.90 -1.26
N GLU A 38 7.61 -9.91 -0.93
CA GLU A 38 6.55 -10.01 -1.95
C GLU A 38 6.39 -8.66 -2.67
N PRO A 39 6.38 -8.62 -4.01
CA PRO A 39 6.15 -7.39 -4.74
C PRO A 39 4.72 -6.88 -4.54
N CYS A 40 4.52 -5.57 -4.64
CA CYS A 40 3.17 -5.02 -4.69
C CYS A 40 2.46 -5.51 -5.97
N PRO A 41 1.15 -5.81 -5.91
CA PRO A 41 0.40 -6.24 -7.09
C PRO A 41 0.32 -5.14 -8.15
N GLU A 42 -0.03 -5.52 -9.39
CA GLU A 42 -0.24 -4.54 -10.47
C GLU A 42 -1.23 -3.44 -10.06
N SER A 43 -1.00 -2.22 -10.54
CA SER A 43 -1.74 -1.01 -10.13
C SER A 43 -1.54 -0.58 -8.67
N TYR A 44 -0.54 -1.11 -7.97
CA TYR A 44 -0.07 -0.61 -6.67
C TYR A 44 1.41 -0.25 -6.74
N TYR A 45 1.80 0.79 -5.99
CA TYR A 45 3.19 1.20 -5.85
C TYR A 45 3.65 1.05 -4.40
N LEU A 46 4.94 0.80 -4.23
CA LEU A 46 5.56 0.70 -2.93
C LEU A 46 5.79 2.09 -2.35
N GLU A 47 5.25 2.35 -1.17
CA GLU A 47 5.46 3.58 -0.42
C GLU A 47 6.04 3.24 0.95
N TYR A 48 7.11 3.94 1.33
CA TYR A 48 7.66 3.84 2.68
C TYR A 48 7.00 4.90 3.56
N ILE A 49 6.40 4.46 4.66
CA ILE A 49 5.83 5.36 5.66
C ILE A 49 6.96 5.82 6.58
N GLY A 50 7.41 7.05 6.37
CA GLY A 50 8.40 7.71 7.22
C GLY A 50 7.91 7.91 8.67
N HIS A 51 8.73 8.56 9.49
CA HIS A 51 8.31 9.01 10.81
C HIS A 51 7.20 10.05 10.67
N GLN A 52 5.96 9.63 10.88
CA GLN A 52 4.81 10.53 10.89
C GLN A 52 4.36 10.72 12.33
N GLU A 53 4.50 11.95 12.82
CA GLU A 53 4.24 12.30 14.23
C GLU A 53 2.72 12.31 14.55
N GLU A 54 1.87 12.46 13.52
CA GLU A 54 0.42 12.56 13.65
C GLU A 54 -0.33 11.95 12.45
N GLY A 55 -1.55 11.46 12.71
CA GLY A 55 -2.42 10.83 11.71
C GLY A 55 -2.54 9.31 11.86
N SER A 56 -3.52 8.72 11.18
CA SER A 56 -3.90 7.32 11.36
C SER A 56 -2.93 6.30 10.72
N LEU A 57 -1.84 6.78 10.10
CA LEU A 57 -0.69 6.00 9.61
C LEU A 57 0.35 5.70 10.70
N LYS A 58 0.12 6.16 11.94
CA LYS A 58 1.01 5.94 13.09
C LYS A 58 1.30 4.46 13.37
N SER A 59 0.34 3.57 13.12
CA SER A 59 0.52 2.11 13.26
C SER A 59 1.42 1.48 12.19
N LEU A 60 1.67 2.20 11.10
CA LEU A 60 2.47 1.77 9.95
C LEU A 60 3.78 2.56 9.81
N THR A 61 4.08 3.46 10.75
CA THR A 61 5.35 4.20 10.80
C THR A 61 6.54 3.25 10.79
N GLY A 62 7.51 3.53 9.92
CA GLY A 62 8.72 2.72 9.75
C GLY A 62 8.51 1.45 8.93
N LYS A 63 7.39 1.34 8.19
CA LYS A 63 7.05 0.18 7.36
C LYS A 63 6.77 0.57 5.93
N SER A 64 6.80 -0.43 5.05
CA SER A 64 6.43 -0.28 3.66
C SER A 64 4.98 -0.71 3.42
N VAL A 65 4.27 0.03 2.58
CA VAL A 65 2.90 -0.29 2.18
C VAL A 65 2.79 -0.28 0.66
N CYS A 66 1.84 -1.03 0.14
CA CYS A 66 1.43 -1.01 -1.25
C CYS A 66 0.19 -0.13 -1.36
N ARG A 67 0.35 1.06 -1.94
CA ARG A 67 -0.74 1.99 -2.15
C ARG A 67 -1.26 1.88 -3.58
N LYS A 68 -2.58 1.99 -3.74
CA LYS A 68 -3.18 1.94 -5.07
C LYS A 68 -2.73 3.14 -5.91
N CYS A 69 -2.39 2.88 -7.16
CA CYS A 69 -2.16 3.92 -8.14
C CYS A 69 -3.41 4.77 -8.36
N HIS A 70 -3.23 5.98 -8.90
CA HIS A 70 -4.36 6.78 -9.35
C HIS A 70 -5.18 5.98 -10.39
N HIS A 71 -6.50 6.10 -10.36
CA HIS A 71 -7.42 5.29 -11.18
C HIS A 71 -7.19 5.40 -12.70
N GLN A 72 -6.51 6.45 -13.17
CA GLN A 72 -6.13 6.64 -14.58
C GLN A 72 -4.81 5.98 -14.96
N CYS A 73 -4.09 5.38 -14.00
CA CYS A 73 -2.75 4.82 -14.17
C CYS A 73 -2.79 3.30 -14.17
N LYS A 74 -2.12 2.68 -15.15
CA LYS A 74 -1.91 1.23 -15.17
C LYS A 74 -0.81 0.83 -14.18
N ASN A 75 0.30 1.55 -14.25
CA ASN A 75 1.44 1.39 -13.35
C ASN A 75 1.88 2.77 -12.87
N CYS A 76 2.37 2.84 -11.65
CA CYS A 76 2.88 4.07 -11.09
C CYS A 76 4.02 3.82 -10.09
N THR A 77 4.82 4.85 -9.81
CA THR A 77 5.88 4.83 -8.79
C THR A 77 5.55 5.67 -7.55
N ALA A 78 4.52 6.50 -7.65
CA ALA A 78 3.96 7.34 -6.58
C ALA A 78 2.50 7.69 -6.92
N TYR A 79 1.77 8.30 -5.97
CA TYR A 79 0.44 8.81 -6.26
C TYR A 79 0.51 10.07 -7.15
N GLY A 80 -0.17 10.02 -8.30
CA GLY A 80 -0.28 11.14 -9.22
C GLY A 80 -0.64 10.69 -10.64
N ILE A 81 -0.90 11.66 -11.51
CA ILE A 81 -1.22 11.45 -12.94
C ILE A 81 -0.13 11.97 -13.88
N HIS A 82 0.94 12.53 -13.34
CA HIS A 82 2.03 13.06 -14.15
C HIS A 82 2.75 11.91 -14.86
N TYR A 83 3.12 12.09 -16.13
CA TYR A 83 3.71 11.03 -16.96
C TYR A 83 5.00 10.45 -16.39
N SER A 84 5.76 11.24 -15.61
CA SER A 84 6.99 10.78 -14.94
C SER A 84 6.73 9.79 -13.79
N ILE A 85 5.49 9.71 -13.32
CA ILE A 85 5.05 8.89 -12.19
C ILE A 85 4.05 7.82 -12.64
N CYS A 86 3.21 8.14 -13.62
CA CYS A 86 2.05 7.35 -14.04
C CYS A 86 2.17 6.93 -15.50
N LYS A 87 2.08 5.62 -15.74
CA LYS A 87 1.80 5.09 -17.08
C LYS A 87 0.29 5.08 -17.29
N CYS A 88 -0.24 6.16 -17.87
CA CYS A 88 -1.68 6.35 -18.09
C CYS A 88 -2.30 5.22 -18.91
N LEU A 89 -3.50 4.80 -18.52
CA LEU A 89 -4.32 3.82 -19.25
C LEU A 89 -4.83 4.39 -20.58
N HIS A 90 -5.10 5.70 -20.60
CA HIS A 90 -5.58 6.43 -21.77
C HIS A 90 -4.75 7.70 -21.94
N TYR A 91 -3.69 7.64 -22.75
CA TYR A 91 -3.16 8.86 -23.35
C TYR A 91 -4.20 9.30 -24.38
N ILE A 92 -5.08 10.22 -24.02
CA ILE A 92 -5.85 10.95 -25.03
C ILE A 92 -4.87 12.00 -25.57
N SER A 93 -4.29 11.67 -26.72
CA SER A 93 -3.50 12.58 -27.56
C SER A 93 -4.38 13.64 -28.19
#